data_AF-A0A316P3M2-F1
#
_entry.id   AF-A0A316P3M2-F1
#
_cell.length_a   1.000
_cell.length_b   1.000
_cell.length_c   1.000
_cell.angle_alpha   90.00
_cell.angle_beta   90.00
_cell.angle_gamma   90.00
#
_symmetry.space_group_name_H-M   'P 1'
#
loop_
_entity.id
_entity.type
_entity.pdbx_description
1 polymer ?
#
loop_
_entity_poly.entity_id
_entity_poly.type
_entity_poly.pdbx_seq_one_letter_code
_entity_poly.pdbx_strand_id
1 'polypeptide(L)'
;MDSLNKADLREDLKIMQAVVAQSGWNMMVEAAKITLERCGRLDDASVSVAAKGLSTAKIAYDEPIDLNIYDAAMSFKREDLL
;
A
#
# COMPACT_ATOMS: atom_id res chain seq x y z
N MET A 1 -3.70 -2.21 16.58
CA MET A 1 -2.66 -1.35 17.19
C MET A 1 -2.52 -1.57 18.69
N ASP A 2 -3.54 -2.09 19.38
CA ASP A 2 -3.52 -2.19 20.86
C ASP A 2 -2.49 -3.16 21.43
N SER A 3 -1.85 -3.98 20.59
CA SER A 3 -0.76 -4.88 20.95
C SER A 3 0.65 -4.27 20.80
N LEU A 4 0.77 -3.03 20.33
CA LEU A 4 2.06 -2.37 20.11
C LEU A 4 2.67 -1.88 21.43
N ASN A 5 3.99 -1.97 21.53
CA ASN A 5 4.70 -1.30 22.61
C ASN A 5 4.70 0.22 22.38
N LYS A 6 5.10 0.99 23.40
CA LYS A 6 5.09 2.46 23.34
C LYS A 6 6.03 3.05 22.28
N ALA A 7 7.13 2.38 21.96
CA ALA A 7 8.08 2.86 20.95
C ALA A 7 7.50 2.69 19.55
N ASP A 8 6.96 1.51 19.24
CA ASP A 8 6.37 1.19 17.95
C ASP A 8 5.11 2.05 17.71
N LEU A 9 4.27 2.23 18.72
CA LEU A 9 3.10 3.12 18.63
C LEU A 9 3.52 4.56 18.32
N ARG A 10 4.62 5.03 18.92
CA ARG A 10 5.13 6.38 18.65
C ARG A 10 5.65 6.51 17.23
N GLU A 11 6.27 5.47 16.69
CA GLU A 11 6.75 5.45 15.31
C GLU A 11 5.58 5.51 14.32
N ASP A 12 4.56 4.67 14.52
CA ASP A 12 3.33 4.69 13.72
C ASP A 12 2.65 6.07 13.74
N LEU A 13 2.57 6.71 14.92
CA LEU A 13 2.01 8.06 15.05
C LEU A 13 2.84 9.13 14.33
N LYS A 14 4.17 9.00 14.29
CA LYS A 14 5.03 9.93 13.53
C LYS A 14 4.78 9.79 12.03
N ILE A 15 4.62 8.58 11.53
CA ILE A 15 4.30 8.31 10.12
C ILE A 15 2.95 8.97 9.78
N MET A 16 1.93 8.72 10.60
CA MET A 16 0.61 9.34 10.42
C MET A 16 0.71 10.87 10.45
N GLN A 17 1.46 11.45 11.38
CA GLN A 17 1.64 12.91 11.47
C GLN A 17 2.34 13.49 10.23
N ALA A 18 3.37 12.81 9.71
CA ALA A 18 4.09 13.23 8.51
C ALA A 18 3.18 13.24 7.27
N VAL A 19 2.28 12.26 7.16
CA VAL A 19 1.32 12.16 6.06
C VAL A 19 0.20 13.19 6.20
N VAL A 20 -0.30 13.44 7.42
CA VAL A 20 -1.28 14.53 7.67
C VAL A 20 -0.70 15.87 7.25
N ALA A 21 0.57 16.14 7.55
CA ALA A 21 1.23 17.39 7.17
C ALA A 21 1.34 17.59 5.64
N GLN A 22 1.38 16.49 4.88
CA GLN A 22 1.55 16.53 3.42
C GLN A 22 0.22 16.49 2.65
N SER A 23 -0.73 15.65 3.07
CA SER A 23 -1.96 15.36 2.32
C SER A 23 -3.24 15.69 3.08
N GLY A 24 -3.14 16.12 4.33
CA GLY A 24 -4.29 16.39 5.19
C GLY A 24 -4.84 15.16 5.90
N TRP A 25 -5.72 15.40 6.88
CA TRP A 25 -6.25 14.38 7.79
C TRP A 25 -7.06 13.29 7.10
N ASN A 26 -8.01 13.67 6.24
CA ASN A 26 -8.91 12.71 5.58
C ASN A 26 -8.14 11.73 4.67
N MET A 27 -7.14 12.23 3.95
CA MET A 27 -6.29 11.42 3.09
C MET A 27 -5.44 10.44 3.90
N MET A 28 -4.92 10.88 5.06
CA MET A 28 -4.18 10.00 5.94
C MET A 28 -5.07 8.87 6.48
N VAL A 29 -6.30 9.15 6.90
CA VAL A 29 -7.22 8.12 7.42
C VAL A 29 -7.48 7.03 6.38
N GLU A 30 -7.78 7.42 5.13
CA GLU A 30 -7.98 6.46 4.04
C GLU A 30 -6.69 5.70 3.70
N ALA A 31 -5.54 6.38 3.65
CA ALA A 31 -4.24 5.74 3.40
C ALA A 31 -3.88 4.72 4.48
N ALA A 32 -4.09 5.08 5.76
CA ALA A 32 -3.83 4.22 6.90
C ALA A 32 -4.77 3.00 6.91
N LYS A 33 -6.03 3.18 6.55
CA LYS A 33 -7.00 2.08 6.40
C LYS A 33 -6.55 1.09 5.33
N ILE A 34 -6.22 1.57 4.13
CA ILE A 34 -5.72 0.73 3.01
C ILE A 34 -4.47 -0.03 3.44
N THR A 35 -3.55 0.66 4.11
CA THR A 35 -2.28 0.06 4.54
C THR A 35 -2.50 -1.00 5.61
N LEU A 36 -3.36 -0.75 6.58
CA LEU A 36 -3.70 -1.71 7.62
C LEU A 36 -4.43 -2.94 7.05
N GLU A 37 -5.37 -2.75 6.11
CA GLU A 37 -6.08 -3.84 5.44
C GLU A 37 -5.16 -4.73 4.61
N ARG A 38 -4.15 -4.15 3.95
CA ARG A 38 -3.24 -4.89 3.05
C ARG A 38 -2.04 -5.49 3.76
N CYS A 39 -1.45 -4.76 4.69
CA CYS A 39 -0.16 -5.09 5.30
C CYS A 39 -0.29 -5.50 6.77
N GLY A 40 -1.44 -5.26 7.42
CA GLY A 40 -1.67 -5.56 8.84
C GLY A 40 -0.94 -4.63 9.83
N ARG A 41 -0.07 -3.75 9.34
CA ARG A 41 0.68 -2.73 10.10
C ARG A 41 0.81 -1.47 9.28
N LEU A 42 1.05 -0.34 9.96
CA LEU A 42 1.49 0.87 9.31
C LEU A 42 3.01 0.83 9.13
N ASP A 43 3.47 1.22 7.95
CA ASP A 43 4.85 1.51 7.66
C ASP A 43 4.91 2.74 6.74
N ASP A 44 6.00 3.49 6.81
CA ASP A 44 6.11 4.79 6.12
C ASP A 44 5.93 4.65 4.61
N ALA A 45 6.53 3.62 4.01
CA ALA A 45 6.49 3.41 2.57
C ALA A 45 5.06 3.11 2.10
N SER A 46 4.37 2.17 2.74
CA SER A 46 3.01 1.79 2.36
C SER A 46 2.01 2.93 2.56
N VAL A 47 2.08 3.66 3.68
CA VAL A 47 1.16 4.78 3.93
C VAL A 47 1.42 5.92 2.94
N SER A 48 2.69 6.22 2.62
CA SER A 48 3.04 7.24 1.62
C SER A 48 2.54 6.88 0.22
N VAL A 49 2.72 5.61 -0.18
CA VAL A 49 2.22 5.10 -1.48
C VAL A 49 0.70 5.15 -1.52
N ALA A 50 0.01 4.73 -0.46
CA ALA A 50 -1.45 4.79 -0.40
C ALA A 50 -1.97 6.24 -0.46
N ALA A 51 -1.35 7.16 0.28
CA ALA A 51 -1.72 8.58 0.26
C ALA A 51 -1.52 9.21 -1.12
N LYS A 52 -0.39 8.93 -1.79
CA LYS A 52 -0.16 9.37 -3.18
C LYS A 52 -1.14 8.74 -4.16
N GLY A 53 -1.42 7.45 -4.01
CA GLY A 53 -2.38 6.73 -4.83
C GLY A 53 -3.78 7.34 -4.75
N LEU A 54 -4.22 7.73 -3.55
CA LEU A 54 -5.51 8.41 -3.35
C LEU A 54 -5.56 9.79 -4.01
N SER A 55 -4.44 10.51 -4.08
CA SER A 55 -4.36 11.82 -4.73
C SER A 55 -4.26 11.74 -6.26
N THR A 56 -3.97 10.56 -6.79
CA THR A 56 -3.71 10.35 -8.21
C THR A 56 -4.94 9.75 -8.88
N ALA A 57 -5.32 10.28 -10.04
CA ALA A 57 -6.36 9.67 -10.85
C ALA A 57 -5.94 8.27 -11.28
N LYS A 58 -6.81 7.28 -11.09
CA LYS A 58 -6.59 5.93 -11.59
C LYS A 58 -6.46 6.00 -13.11
N ILE A 59 -5.35 5.49 -13.65
CA ILE A 59 -5.22 5.27 -15.08
C ILE A 59 -6.10 4.06 -15.41
N ALA A 60 -7.26 4.33 -16.00
CA ALA A 60 -8.12 3.32 -16.58
C ALA A 60 -7.78 3.23 -18.07
N TYR A 61 -7.22 2.10 -18.48
CA TYR A 61 -7.03 1.79 -19.89
C TYR A 61 -8.35 1.25 -20.44
N ASP A 62 -8.76 1.75 -21.61
CA ASP A 62 -10.00 1.33 -22.27
C ASP A 62 -9.87 -0.07 -22.90
N GLU A 63 -8.64 -0.52 -23.16
CA GLU A 63 -8.36 -1.85 -23.69
C GLU A 63 -8.13 -2.86 -22.54
N PRO A 64 -8.74 -4.05 -22.59
CA PRO A 64 -8.47 -5.09 -21.61
C PRO A 64 -7.00 -5.51 -21.66
N ILE A 65 -6.32 -5.43 -20.52
CA ILE A 65 -4.92 -5.84 -20.39
C ILE A 65 -4.88 -7.38 -20.37
N ASP A 66 -4.32 -7.98 -21.42
CA ASP A 66 -4.09 -9.43 -21.47
C ASP A 66 -2.90 -9.83 -20.58
N LEU A 67 -3.21 -10.36 -19.40
CA LEU A 67 -2.21 -10.85 -18.45
C LEU A 67 -1.84 -12.33 -18.68
N ASN A 68 -2.47 -13.03 -19.63
CA ASN A 68 -2.18 -14.44 -19.90
C ASN A 68 -0.73 -14.65 -20.38
N ILE A 69 -0.12 -13.63 -21.00
CA ILE A 69 1.29 -13.66 -21.39
C ILE A 69 2.21 -13.79 -20.17
N TYR A 70 1.88 -13.10 -19.07
CA TYR A 70 2.65 -13.19 -17.82
C TYR A 70 2.40 -14.51 -17.10
N ASP A 71 1.16 -15.02 -17.12
CA ASP A 71 0.84 -16.33 -16.56
C ASP A 71 1.58 -17.44 -17.30
N ALA A 72 1.65 -17.38 -18.63
CA ALA A 72 2.45 -18.29 -19.43
C ALA A 72 3.93 -18.19 -19.06
N ALA A 73 4.51 -16.99 -19.03
CA ALA A 73 5.92 -16.78 -18.67
C ALA A 73 6.27 -17.25 -17.24
N MET A 74 5.36 -17.06 -16.28
CA MET A 74 5.54 -17.51 -14.89
C MET A 74 5.27 -19.01 -14.71
N SER A 75 4.45 -19.63 -15.56
CA SER A 75 4.23 -21.08 -15.56
C SER A 75 5.48 -21.85 -15.98
N PHE A 76 6.23 -21.36 -16.98
CA PHE A 76 7.51 -21.95 -17.38
C PHE A 76 8.53 -21.99 -16.23
N LYS A 77 8.53 -20.98 -15.35
CA LYS A 77 9.44 -20.94 -14.19
C LYS A 77 9.08 -21.93 -13.06
N ARG A 78 7.84 -22.42 -12.99
CA ARG A 78 7.45 -23.42 -11.98
C ARG A 78 7.91 -24.82 -12.35
N GLU A 79 7.99 -25.14 -13.64
CA GLU A 79 8.43 -26.45 -14.12
C GLU A 79 9.96 -26.61 -14.05
N ASP A 80 10.73 -25.52 -14.15
CA ASP A 80 12.19 -25.52 -13.96
C ASP A 80 12.64 -25.51 -12.48
N LEU A 81 11.71 -25.48 -11.53
CA LEU A 81 11.97 -25.44 -10.08
C LEU A 81 11.46 -26.69 -9.33
N LEU A 82 11.02 -27.73 -10.05
CA LEU A 82 10.68 -29.06 -9.52
C LEU A 82 11.63 -30.12 -10.11
#